data_AF-A0A5C9EJL4-F1
#
_entry.id   AF-A0A5C9EJL4-F1
#
_cell.length_a   1.000
_cell.length_b   1.000
_cell.length_c   1.000
_cell.angle_alpha   90.00
_cell.angle_beta   90.00
_cell.angle_gamma   90.00
#
_symmetry.space_group_name_H-M   'P 1'
#
loop_
_entity.id
_entity.type
_entity.pdbx_description
1 polymer ?
#
loop_
_entity_poly.entity_id
_entity_poly.type
_entity_poly.pdbx_seq_one_letter_code
_entity_poly.pdbx_strand_id
1 'polypeptide(L)'
;MTITMPSFEVDDKGRVICKSHTQYESFTNPYHDYYQERYIEKQLTCKTCGHYLKDDCYFPKSEIDLIEEDRQRKRFACKLCGNKIDRPLTIIQKLFYADQYNIDLPLICCTCYENLRANRLMESNKWRANIFLYNALYAVYTFLSFILFFLIYQIQIYFFFIAILPILYLFIKSLKKRKRIIDGMKFYETYFLDNDEKSEKQQRNK
;
A
#
# COMPACT_ATOMS: atom_id res chain seq x y z
N MET A 1 36.16 0.32 6.36
CA MET A 1 35.06 -0.28 5.57
C MET A 1 34.39 0.85 4.80
N THR A 2 34.16 0.67 3.51
CA THR A 2 33.43 1.64 2.68
C THR A 2 31.94 1.37 2.80
N ILE A 3 31.20 2.31 3.38
CA ILE A 3 29.74 2.21 3.49
C ILE A 3 29.14 2.44 2.10
N THR A 4 28.30 1.52 1.65
CA THR A 4 27.61 1.58 0.36
C THR A 4 26.35 2.42 0.49
N MET A 5 26.33 3.56 -0.19
CA MET A 5 25.16 4.44 -0.25
C MET A 5 24.10 3.88 -1.22
N PRO A 6 22.84 3.71 -0.79
CA PRO A 6 21.78 3.30 -1.69
C PRO A 6 21.39 4.47 -2.60
N SER A 7 21.06 4.16 -3.84
CA SER A 7 20.34 5.06 -4.73
C SER A 7 19.16 4.30 -5.32
N PHE A 8 18.07 5.01 -5.55
CA PHE A 8 16.80 4.38 -5.88
C PHE A 8 16.29 4.85 -7.24
N GLU A 9 15.60 3.95 -7.93
CA GLU A 9 14.75 4.28 -9.07
C GLU A 9 13.39 3.63 -8.89
N VAL A 10 12.39 4.23 -9.54
CA VAL A 10 11.03 3.72 -9.56
C VAL A 10 10.72 3.35 -11.00
N ASP A 11 10.37 2.09 -11.21
CA ASP A 11 10.07 1.61 -12.55
C ASP A 11 8.64 1.95 -12.99
N ASP A 12 8.30 1.46 -14.18
CA ASP A 12 7.00 1.67 -14.79
C ASP A 12 5.80 1.15 -13.98
N LYS A 13 6.01 0.15 -13.13
CA LYS A 13 5.02 -0.50 -12.27
C LYS A 13 5.00 0.07 -10.85
N GLY A 14 5.82 1.08 -10.57
CA GLY A 14 5.94 1.66 -9.23
C GLY A 14 6.73 0.79 -8.26
N ARG A 15 7.59 -0.09 -8.78
CA ARG A 15 8.53 -0.89 -8.00
C ARG A 15 9.74 -0.02 -7.71
N VAL A 16 10.10 0.07 -6.43
CA VAL A 16 11.31 0.76 -6.00
C VAL A 16 12.47 -0.23 -6.10
N ILE A 17 13.47 0.12 -6.89
CA ILE A 17 14.67 -0.68 -7.13
C ILE A 17 15.87 0.09 -6.58
N CYS A 18 16.72 -0.58 -5.81
CA CYS A 18 17.99 -0.01 -5.35
C CYS A 18 19.06 -0.28 -6.40
N LYS A 19 19.71 0.76 -6.94
CA LYS A 19 20.78 0.65 -7.94
C LYS A 19 22.05 0.01 -7.38
N SER A 20 22.27 0.17 -6.07
CA SER A 20 23.36 -0.48 -5.35
C SER A 20 23.05 -1.95 -4.99
N HIS A 21 21.92 -2.49 -5.43
CA HIS A 21 21.59 -3.89 -5.19
C HIS A 21 22.48 -4.81 -6.03
N THR A 22 23.02 -5.89 -5.44
CA THR A 22 23.93 -6.81 -6.15
C THR A 22 23.28 -7.56 -7.33
N GLN A 23 21.96 -7.51 -7.43
CA GLN A 23 21.16 -8.11 -8.52
C GLN A 23 20.44 -7.05 -9.37
N TYR A 24 20.86 -5.78 -9.29
CA TYR A 24 20.19 -4.66 -9.95
C TYR A 24 19.90 -4.91 -11.44
N GLU A 25 20.91 -5.35 -12.20
CA GLU A 25 20.77 -5.63 -13.64
C GLU A 25 19.70 -6.68 -13.94
N SER A 26 19.55 -7.69 -13.05
CA SER A 26 18.52 -8.71 -13.19
C SER A 26 17.12 -8.18 -12.90
N PHE A 27 16.98 -7.08 -12.15
CA PHE A 27 15.68 -6.50 -11.81
C PHE A 27 15.19 -5.51 -12.88
N THR A 28 16.11 -4.92 -13.63
CA THR A 28 15.83 -3.92 -14.67
C THR A 28 15.71 -4.51 -16.07
N ASN A 29 15.93 -5.82 -16.24
CA ASN A 29 15.85 -6.46 -17.55
C ASN A 29 14.39 -6.40 -18.08
N PRO A 30 14.16 -5.88 -19.29
CA PRO A 30 12.81 -5.70 -19.84
C PRO A 30 12.18 -7.01 -20.36
N TYR A 31 12.93 -8.11 -20.48
CA TYR A 31 12.49 -9.34 -21.15
C TYR A 31 12.02 -10.45 -20.19
N HIS A 32 11.32 -10.09 -19.12
CA HIS A 32 10.79 -11.08 -18.18
C HIS A 32 9.42 -11.62 -18.61
N ASP A 33 9.29 -12.94 -18.62
CA ASP A 33 7.98 -13.58 -18.65
C ASP A 33 7.25 -13.39 -17.30
N TYR A 34 5.95 -13.72 -17.28
CA TYR A 34 5.11 -13.58 -16.08
C TYR A 34 5.66 -14.28 -14.84
N TYR A 35 6.26 -15.48 -15.00
CA TYR A 35 6.79 -16.25 -13.87
C TYR A 35 8.09 -15.64 -13.36
N GLN A 36 8.94 -15.15 -14.26
CA GLN A 36 10.16 -14.43 -13.93
C GLN A 36 9.86 -13.13 -13.19
N GLU A 37 8.85 -12.36 -13.63
CA GLU A 37 8.43 -11.16 -12.90
C GLU A 37 8.03 -11.47 -11.46
N ARG A 38 7.20 -12.50 -11.28
CA ARG A 38 6.77 -12.93 -9.94
C ARG A 38 7.94 -13.42 -9.09
N TYR A 39 8.93 -14.05 -9.70
CA TYR A 39 10.16 -14.45 -9.02
C TYR A 39 10.96 -13.21 -8.57
N ILE A 40 11.17 -12.24 -9.46
CA ILE A 40 11.87 -10.98 -9.17
C ILE A 40 11.18 -10.20 -8.05
N GLU A 41 9.84 -10.15 -8.05
CA GLU A 41 9.09 -9.48 -6.99
C GLU A 41 9.38 -10.05 -5.60
N LYS A 42 9.66 -11.35 -5.49
CA LYS A 42 10.07 -11.98 -4.23
C LYS A 42 11.53 -11.66 -3.87
N GLN A 43 12.38 -11.49 -4.88
CA GLN A 43 13.80 -11.19 -4.69
C GLN A 43 14.07 -9.71 -4.44
N LEU A 44 13.13 -8.81 -4.74
CA LEU A 44 13.29 -7.36 -4.61
C LEU A 44 13.21 -6.89 -3.15
N THR A 45 14.20 -7.27 -2.36
CA THR A 45 14.33 -6.97 -0.92
C THR A 45 15.79 -6.74 -0.54
N CYS A 46 16.08 -6.09 0.59
CA CYS A 46 17.47 -5.98 1.02
C CYS A 46 18.10 -7.32 1.41
N LYS A 47 17.31 -8.31 1.84
CA LYS A 47 17.83 -9.60 2.35
C LYS A 47 18.54 -10.45 1.30
N THR A 48 18.28 -10.19 0.03
CA THR A 48 18.88 -10.89 -1.12
C THR A 48 20.10 -10.14 -1.67
N CYS A 49 20.41 -8.96 -1.11
CA CYS A 49 21.55 -8.15 -1.51
C CYS A 49 22.84 -8.65 -0.82
N GLY A 50 23.94 -8.72 -1.56
CA GLY A 50 25.25 -9.05 -0.97
C GLY A 50 25.73 -8.03 0.07
N HIS A 51 25.32 -6.76 -0.06
CA HIS A 51 25.65 -5.71 0.91
C HIS A 51 24.97 -5.89 2.26
N TYR A 52 23.75 -6.43 2.27
CA TYR A 52 23.06 -6.81 3.51
C TYR A 52 23.78 -7.96 4.23
N LEU A 53 24.32 -8.93 3.48
CA LEU A 53 25.06 -10.05 4.06
C LEU A 53 26.41 -9.62 4.66
N LYS A 54 27.06 -8.63 4.04
CA LYS A 54 28.33 -8.05 4.50
C LYS A 54 28.16 -6.97 5.57
N ASP A 55 26.92 -6.54 5.82
CA ASP A 55 26.59 -5.44 6.73
C ASP A 55 27.35 -4.13 6.39
N ASP A 56 27.49 -3.85 5.09
CA ASP A 56 28.24 -2.70 4.57
C ASP A 56 27.36 -1.68 3.83
N CYS A 57 26.04 -1.73 4.05
CA CYS A 57 25.06 -0.79 3.52
C CYS A 57 24.84 0.41 4.45
N TYR A 58 24.29 1.51 3.93
CA TYR A 58 23.88 2.68 4.73
C TYR A 58 23.03 2.31 5.94
N PHE A 59 21.99 1.50 5.73
CA PHE A 59 21.21 0.93 6.82
C PHE A 59 21.88 -0.36 7.30
N PRO A 60 22.26 -0.46 8.57
CA PRO A 60 22.81 -1.68 9.12
C PRO A 60 21.76 -2.79 9.06
N LYS A 61 22.23 -4.03 9.02
CA LYS A 61 21.41 -5.24 8.93
C LYS A 61 20.33 -5.30 10.01
N SER A 62 20.68 -4.92 11.24
CA SER A 62 19.74 -4.88 12.37
C SER A 62 18.57 -3.92 12.13
N GLU A 63 18.82 -2.75 11.54
CA GLU A 63 17.77 -1.79 11.21
C GLU A 63 16.87 -2.28 10.08
N ILE A 64 17.47 -2.90 9.05
CA ILE A 64 16.71 -3.53 7.96
C ILE A 64 15.79 -4.62 8.49
N ASP A 65 16.27 -5.45 9.42
CA ASP A 65 15.45 -6.50 10.05
C ASP A 65 14.29 -5.92 10.87
N LEU A 66 14.52 -4.83 11.61
CA LEU A 66 13.45 -4.12 12.32
C LEU A 66 12.40 -3.52 11.37
N ILE A 67 12.83 -2.92 10.25
CA ILE A 67 11.94 -2.39 9.22
C ILE A 67 11.05 -3.51 8.65
N GLU A 68 11.63 -4.69 8.41
CA GLU A 68 10.89 -5.85 7.92
C GLU A 68 9.87 -6.38 8.93
N GLU A 69 10.22 -6.43 10.21
CA GLU A 69 9.31 -6.81 11.29
C GLU A 69 8.14 -5.83 11.40
N ASP A 70 8.42 -4.53 11.36
CA ASP A 70 7.43 -3.47 11.40
C ASP A 70 6.50 -3.47 10.19
N ARG A 71 7.04 -3.79 9.01
CA ARG A 71 6.26 -4.04 7.79
C ARG A 71 5.31 -5.21 7.98
N GLN A 72 5.77 -6.32 8.57
CA GLN A 72 4.91 -7.47 8.85
C GLN A 72 3.76 -7.13 9.80
N ARG A 73 4.03 -6.27 10.80
CA ARG A 73 3.05 -5.74 11.76
C ARG A 73 2.08 -4.68 11.19
N LYS A 74 2.10 -4.43 9.87
CA LYS A 74 1.21 -3.48 9.15
C LYS A 74 1.38 -2.02 9.59
N ARG A 75 2.57 -1.63 10.07
CA ARG A 75 2.86 -0.22 10.41
C ARG A 75 2.96 0.67 9.17
N PHE A 76 3.40 0.10 8.06
CA PHE A 76 3.50 0.80 6.78
C PHE A 76 2.28 0.56 5.90
N ALA A 77 1.53 1.64 5.63
CA ALA A 77 0.35 1.62 4.79
C ALA A 77 0.44 2.66 3.67
N CYS A 78 -0.11 2.32 2.51
CA CYS A 78 -0.28 3.21 1.38
C CYS A 78 -1.14 4.41 1.78
N LYS A 79 -0.66 5.63 1.53
CA LYS A 79 -1.37 6.87 1.85
C LYS A 79 -2.66 7.03 1.03
N LEU A 80 -2.71 6.44 -0.17
CA LEU A 80 -3.83 6.59 -1.12
C LEU A 80 -4.97 5.57 -0.92
N CYS A 81 -4.69 4.38 -0.40
CA CYS A 81 -5.73 3.35 -0.22
C CYS A 81 -5.72 2.66 1.15
N GLY A 82 -4.72 2.93 1.99
CA GLY A 82 -4.58 2.34 3.32
C GLY A 82 -4.24 0.85 3.33
N ASN A 83 -3.91 0.26 2.18
CA ASN A 83 -3.39 -1.11 2.10
C ASN A 83 -1.96 -1.17 2.64
N LYS A 84 -1.57 -2.33 3.15
CA LYS A 84 -0.19 -2.57 3.60
C LYS A 84 0.79 -2.36 2.43
N ILE A 85 1.95 -1.80 2.72
CA ILE A 85 3.08 -1.81 1.78
C ILE A 85 3.80 -3.14 1.89
N ASP A 86 3.74 -3.92 0.81
CA ASP A 86 4.35 -5.25 0.79
C ASP A 86 5.83 -5.19 0.40
N ARG A 87 6.28 -4.14 -0.31
CA ARG A 87 7.67 -4.03 -0.77
C ARG A 87 8.55 -3.28 0.24
N PRO A 88 9.61 -3.90 0.77
CA PRO A 88 10.47 -3.27 1.76
C PRO A 88 11.31 -2.12 1.19
N LEU A 89 11.77 -2.22 -0.06
CA LEU A 89 12.58 -1.16 -0.68
C LEU A 89 11.82 0.18 -0.79
N THR A 90 10.49 0.16 -0.92
CA THR A 90 9.67 1.39 -0.87
C THR A 90 9.73 2.08 0.49
N ILE A 91 9.78 1.30 1.57
CA ILE A 91 9.90 1.84 2.92
C ILE A 91 11.32 2.37 3.15
N ILE A 92 12.32 1.61 2.72
CA ILE A 92 13.74 2.00 2.85
C ILE A 92 14.03 3.27 2.07
N GLN A 93 13.49 3.43 0.85
CA GLN A 93 13.60 4.67 0.10
C GLN A 93 12.98 5.85 0.88
N LYS A 94 11.77 5.70 1.41
CA LYS A 94 11.15 6.76 2.22
C LYS A 94 12.05 7.16 3.39
N LEU A 95 12.55 6.19 4.16
CA LEU A 95 13.37 6.45 5.34
C LEU A 95 14.69 7.14 4.95
N PHE A 96 15.33 6.67 3.87
CA PHE A 96 16.56 7.26 3.35
C PHE A 96 16.38 8.72 2.96
N TYR A 97 15.32 9.05 2.23
CA TYR A 97 15.06 10.42 1.78
C TYR A 97 14.64 11.34 2.93
N ALA A 98 13.90 10.82 3.91
CA ALA A 98 13.56 11.57 5.10
C ALA A 98 14.81 11.93 5.92
N ASP A 99 15.76 11.00 6.03
CA ASP A 99 16.97 11.20 6.81
C ASP A 99 18.02 12.05 6.08
N GLN A 100 18.33 11.75 4.81
CA GLN A 100 19.38 12.43 4.05
C GLN A 100 18.98 13.81 3.52
N TYR A 101 17.71 13.97 3.14
CA TYR A 101 17.25 15.17 2.43
C TYR A 101 16.14 15.91 3.18
N ASN A 102 15.69 15.40 4.33
CA ASN A 102 14.53 15.92 5.05
C ASN A 102 13.25 15.95 4.18
N ILE A 103 13.10 14.97 3.29
CA ILE A 103 11.94 14.84 2.38
C ILE A 103 11.04 13.70 2.86
N ASP A 104 9.82 14.04 3.28
CA ASP A 104 8.82 13.03 3.66
C ASP A 104 8.07 12.47 2.43
N LEU A 105 8.56 11.36 1.89
CA LEU A 105 7.91 10.69 0.76
C LEU A 105 6.63 9.95 1.21
N PRO A 106 5.49 10.12 0.52
CA PRO A 106 4.29 9.33 0.79
C PRO A 106 4.51 7.88 0.36
N LEU A 107 4.15 6.92 1.22
CA LEU A 107 4.14 5.52 0.82
C LEU A 107 2.98 5.27 -0.14
N ILE A 108 3.28 4.78 -1.33
CA ILE A 108 2.29 4.45 -2.37
C ILE A 108 2.50 2.99 -2.77
N CYS A 109 1.42 2.20 -2.80
CA CYS A 109 1.50 0.82 -3.31
C CYS A 109 1.47 0.79 -4.85
N CYS A 110 2.02 -0.26 -5.46
CA CYS A 110 2.11 -0.40 -6.92
C CYS A 110 0.77 -0.22 -7.62
N THR A 111 -0.30 -0.82 -7.10
CA THR A 111 -1.64 -0.65 -7.69
C THR A 111 -2.11 0.81 -7.67
N CYS A 112 -1.81 1.58 -6.63
CA CYS A 112 -2.14 3.00 -6.61
C CYS A 112 -1.24 3.79 -7.56
N TYR A 113 0.04 3.44 -7.64
CA TYR A 113 0.99 4.04 -8.57
C TYR A 113 0.58 3.84 -10.03
N GLU A 114 0.21 2.63 -10.43
CA GLU A 114 -0.29 2.33 -11.78
C GLU A 114 -1.54 3.13 -12.12
N ASN A 115 -2.47 3.26 -11.17
CA ASN A 115 -3.69 4.06 -11.38
C ASN A 115 -3.41 5.56 -11.41
N LEU A 116 -2.41 6.03 -10.66
CA LEU A 116 -1.94 7.41 -10.69
C LEU A 116 -1.36 7.72 -12.08
N ARG A 117 -0.46 6.86 -12.58
CA ARG A 117 0.14 7.00 -13.90
C ARG A 117 -0.88 6.96 -15.04
N ALA A 118 -1.90 6.12 -14.90
CA ALA A 118 -2.99 6.01 -15.87
C ALA A 118 -4.10 7.06 -15.69
N ASN A 119 -3.92 8.08 -14.84
CA ASN A 119 -4.90 9.15 -14.55
C ASN A 119 -6.30 8.65 -14.15
N ARG A 120 -6.40 7.44 -13.60
CA ARG A 120 -7.66 6.79 -13.22
C ARG A 120 -7.78 6.51 -11.72
N LEU A 121 -6.91 7.12 -10.92
CA LEU A 121 -6.86 6.89 -9.47
C LEU A 121 -8.19 7.24 -8.79
N MET A 122 -8.78 8.39 -9.14
CA MET A 122 -10.05 8.82 -8.55
C MET A 122 -11.21 7.88 -8.89
N GLU A 123 -11.32 7.47 -10.15
CA GLU A 123 -12.35 6.51 -10.57
C GLU A 123 -12.17 5.15 -9.87
N SER A 124 -10.94 4.63 -9.87
CA SER A 124 -10.60 3.36 -9.22
C SER A 124 -10.90 3.40 -7.70
N ASN A 125 -10.54 4.49 -7.02
CA ASN A 125 -10.77 4.65 -5.60
C ASN A 125 -12.26 4.85 -5.28
N LYS A 126 -13.02 5.58 -6.09
CA LYS A 126 -14.49 5.71 -5.96
C LYS A 126 -15.17 4.35 -6.09
N TRP A 127 -14.81 3.58 -7.12
CA TRP A 127 -15.33 2.23 -7.32
C TRP A 127 -15.04 1.31 -6.11
N ARG A 128 -13.80 1.29 -5.62
CA ARG A 128 -13.42 0.52 -4.42
C ARG A 128 -14.16 0.98 -3.16
N ALA A 129 -14.30 2.28 -2.95
CA ALA A 129 -15.03 2.84 -1.82
C ALA A 129 -16.51 2.44 -1.84
N ASN A 130 -17.12 2.40 -3.03
CA ASN A 130 -18.49 1.95 -3.22
C ASN A 130 -18.63 0.45 -2.96
N ILE A 131 -17.69 -0.40 -3.38
CA ILE A 131 -17.71 -1.83 -3.03
C ILE A 131 -17.72 -2.04 -1.52
N PHE A 132 -16.90 -1.30 -0.76
CA PHE A 132 -16.91 -1.41 0.70
C PHE A 132 -18.20 -0.89 1.33
N LEU A 133 -18.86 0.08 0.70
CA LEU A 133 -20.20 0.51 1.11
C LEU A 133 -21.24 -0.59 0.87
N TYR A 134 -21.24 -1.20 -0.31
CA TYR A 134 -22.13 -2.33 -0.63
C TYR A 134 -21.93 -3.51 0.32
N ASN A 135 -20.68 -3.86 0.63
CA ASN A 135 -20.39 -4.92 1.61
C ASN A 135 -20.90 -4.57 3.01
N ALA A 136 -20.83 -3.30 3.42
CA ALA A 136 -21.38 -2.85 4.69
C ALA A 136 -22.92 -2.94 4.70
N LEU A 137 -23.58 -2.52 3.62
CA LEU A 137 -25.04 -2.63 3.47
C LEU A 137 -25.49 -4.10 3.45
N TYR A 138 -24.75 -4.97 2.75
CA TYR A 138 -25.02 -6.41 2.73
C TYR A 138 -24.87 -7.06 4.12
N ALA A 139 -23.91 -6.60 4.92
CA ALA A 139 -23.78 -7.04 6.31
C ALA A 139 -25.00 -6.62 7.15
N VAL A 140 -25.51 -5.39 6.97
CA VAL A 140 -26.74 -4.91 7.63
C VAL A 140 -27.95 -5.73 7.19
N TYR A 141 -28.10 -5.98 5.89
CA TYR A 141 -29.17 -6.83 5.37
C TYR A 141 -29.11 -8.24 5.98
N THR A 142 -27.93 -8.86 5.99
CA THR A 142 -27.71 -10.18 6.58
C THR A 142 -28.06 -10.20 8.06
N PHE A 143 -27.65 -9.17 8.81
CA PHE A 143 -27.99 -9.00 10.22
C PHE A 143 -29.51 -8.95 10.45
N LEU A 144 -30.24 -8.17 9.65
CA LEU A 144 -31.71 -8.07 9.74
C LEU A 144 -32.39 -9.41 9.40
N SER A 145 -31.91 -10.10 8.36
CA SER A 145 -32.41 -11.43 8.00
C SER A 145 -32.20 -12.46 9.12
N PHE A 146 -31.06 -12.41 9.81
CA PHE A 146 -30.83 -13.25 10.98
C PHE A 146 -31.81 -12.90 12.11
N ILE A 147 -32.00 -11.62 12.46
CA ILE A 147 -32.99 -11.22 13.48
C ILE A 147 -34.36 -11.83 13.18
N LEU A 148 -34.84 -11.70 11.95
CA LEU A 148 -36.14 -12.24 11.55
C LEU A 148 -36.19 -13.77 11.65
N PHE A 149 -35.14 -14.47 11.22
CA PHE A 149 -35.02 -15.92 11.37
C PHE A 149 -35.08 -16.35 12.85
N PHE A 150 -34.36 -15.67 13.73
CA PHE A 150 -34.39 -15.96 15.17
C PHE A 150 -35.79 -15.72 15.79
N LEU A 151 -36.50 -14.67 15.36
CA LEU A 151 -37.86 -14.38 15.83
C LEU A 151 -38.87 -15.45 15.39
N ILE A 152 -38.76 -15.96 14.17
CA ILE A 152 -39.68 -16.99 13.63
C ILE A 152 -39.45 -18.35 14.29
N TYR A 153 -38.20 -18.77 14.43
CA TYR A 153 -37.85 -20.13 14.88
C TYR A 153 -37.66 -20.26 16.39
N GLN A 154 -37.81 -19.18 17.16
CA GLN A 154 -37.65 -19.15 18.63
C GLN A 154 -36.34 -19.79 19.11
N ILE A 155 -35.26 -19.62 18.35
CA ILE A 155 -33.95 -20.19 18.68
C ILE A 155 -33.41 -19.51 19.95
N GLN A 156 -32.68 -20.27 20.78
CA GLN A 156 -32.06 -19.74 21.99
C GLN A 156 -31.15 -18.53 21.69
N ILE A 157 -31.26 -17.50 22.54
CA ILE A 157 -30.59 -16.20 22.38
C ILE A 157 -29.05 -16.30 22.32
N TYR A 158 -28.44 -17.36 22.86
CA TYR A 158 -27.00 -17.57 22.78
C TYR A 158 -26.50 -17.72 21.32
N PHE A 159 -27.24 -18.43 20.46
CA PHE A 159 -26.86 -18.62 19.06
C PHE A 159 -26.91 -17.31 18.26
N PHE A 160 -27.75 -16.37 18.68
CA PHE A 160 -27.85 -15.04 18.07
C PHE A 160 -26.55 -14.24 18.22
N PHE A 161 -25.98 -14.21 19.43
CA PHE A 161 -24.73 -13.50 19.68
C PHE A 161 -23.56 -14.08 18.88
N ILE A 162 -23.48 -15.41 18.77
CA ILE A 162 -22.44 -16.07 17.95
C ILE A 162 -22.56 -15.67 16.49
N ALA A 163 -23.78 -15.63 15.93
CA ALA A 163 -24.01 -15.28 14.54
C ALA A 163 -23.71 -13.78 14.25
N ILE A 164 -23.95 -12.90 15.22
CA ILE A 164 -23.81 -11.44 15.03
C ILE A 164 -22.36 -10.96 15.06
N LEU A 165 -21.54 -11.52 15.94
CA LEU A 165 -20.14 -11.10 16.09
C LEU A 165 -19.37 -11.05 14.75
N PRO A 166 -19.39 -12.08 13.88
CA PRO A 166 -18.70 -12.01 12.60
C PRO A 166 -19.29 -10.96 11.66
N ILE A 167 -20.62 -10.77 11.66
CA ILE A 167 -21.30 -9.77 10.81
C ILE A 167 -20.89 -8.36 11.22
N LEU A 168 -20.93 -8.06 12.52
CA LEU A 168 -20.53 -6.78 13.08
C LEU A 168 -19.05 -6.49 12.79
N TYR A 169 -18.18 -7.50 12.94
CA TYR A 169 -16.77 -7.38 12.60
C TYR A 169 -16.56 -7.02 11.11
N LEU A 170 -17.25 -7.70 10.19
CA LEU A 170 -17.17 -7.42 8.75
C LEU A 170 -17.69 -6.02 8.41
N PHE A 171 -18.77 -5.58 9.05
CA PHE A 171 -19.32 -4.24 8.91
C PHE A 171 -18.31 -3.17 9.33
N ILE A 172 -17.78 -3.25 10.55
CA ILE A 172 -16.78 -2.30 11.07
C ILE A 172 -15.53 -2.28 10.19
N LYS A 173 -15.05 -3.46 9.77
CA LYS A 173 -13.87 -3.59 8.91
C LYS A 173 -14.07 -2.91 7.55
N SER A 174 -15.26 -3.07 6.96
CA SER A 174 -15.61 -2.47 5.66
C SER A 174 -15.68 -0.94 5.76
N LEU A 175 -16.30 -0.41 6.81
CA LEU A 175 -16.33 1.03 7.07
C LEU A 175 -14.91 1.61 7.28
N LYS A 176 -14.07 0.95 8.08
CA LYS A 176 -12.67 1.36 8.29
C LYS A 176 -11.86 1.35 6.99
N LYS A 177 -12.10 0.41 6.08
CA LYS A 177 -11.45 0.40 4.75
C LYS A 177 -11.96 1.53 3.87
N ARG A 178 -13.28 1.74 3.80
CA ARG A 178 -13.88 2.85 3.05
C ARG A 178 -13.34 4.20 3.51
N LYS A 179 -13.28 4.44 4.81
CA LYS A 179 -12.72 5.68 5.39
C LYS A 179 -11.29 5.93 4.91
N ARG A 180 -10.41 4.93 4.99
CA ARG A 180 -9.02 5.05 4.52
C ARG A 180 -8.88 5.40 3.03
N ILE A 181 -9.77 4.87 2.18
CA ILE A 181 -9.78 5.22 0.75
C ILE A 181 -10.24 6.66 0.56
N ILE A 182 -11.27 7.11 1.30
CA ILE A 182 -11.74 8.50 1.24
C ILE A 182 -10.64 9.46 1.70
N ASP A 183 -9.96 9.15 2.81
CA ASP A 183 -8.84 9.95 3.31
C ASP A 183 -7.69 10.01 2.28
N GLY A 184 -7.44 8.89 1.59
CA GLY A 184 -6.46 8.84 0.51
C GLY A 184 -6.85 9.62 -0.75
N MET A 185 -8.14 9.67 -1.11
CA MET A 185 -8.63 10.53 -2.19
C MET A 185 -8.46 12.02 -1.85
N LYS A 186 -8.79 12.42 -0.61
CA LYS A 186 -8.56 13.79 -0.15
C LYS A 186 -7.08 14.16 -0.21
N PHE A 187 -6.20 13.26 0.22
CA PHE A 187 -4.76 13.45 0.09
C PHE A 187 -4.34 13.63 -1.38
N TYR A 188 -4.88 12.82 -2.29
CA TYR A 188 -4.61 12.98 -3.72
C TYR A 188 -5.05 14.37 -4.24
N GLU A 189 -6.27 14.79 -3.93
CA GLU A 189 -6.81 16.08 -4.36
C GLU A 189 -5.93 17.25 -3.88
N THR A 190 -5.52 17.25 -2.60
CA THR A 190 -4.71 18.33 -2.01
C THR A 190 -3.29 18.42 -2.55
N TYR A 191 -2.63 17.28 -2.82
CA TYR A 191 -1.18 17.28 -3.13
C TYR A 191 -0.86 17.10 -4.61
N PHE A 192 -1.78 16.55 -5.41
CA PHE A 192 -1.56 16.26 -6.83
C PHE A 192 -2.37 17.20 -7.74
N LEU A 193 -3.67 17.39 -7.49
CA LEU A 193 -4.52 18.20 -8.40
C LEU A 193 -4.34 19.71 -8.22
N ASP A 194 -4.21 20.20 -6.98
CA ASP A 194 -4.01 21.64 -6.70
C ASP A 194 -2.71 22.20 -7.31
N ASN A 195 -1.72 21.34 -7.57
CA ASN A 195 -0.46 21.72 -8.19
C ASN A 195 -0.54 21.73 -9.72
N ASP A 196 -1.29 20.81 -10.32
CA ASP A 196 -1.47 20.76 -11.77
C ASP A 196 -2.24 22.00 -12.28
N GLU A 197 -3.35 22.39 -11.63
CA GLU A 197 -4.08 23.61 -12.02
C GLU A 197 -3.25 24.89 -11.86
N LYS A 198 -2.38 24.96 -10.85
CA LYS A 198 -1.47 26.11 -10.67
C LYS A 198 -0.38 26.16 -11.72
N SER A 199 0.15 24.98 -12.10
CA SER A 199 1.17 24.87 -13.15
C SER A 199 0.61 25.23 -14.54
N GLU A 200 -0.61 24.81 -14.87
CA GLU A 200 -1.27 25.17 -16.13
C GLU A 200 -1.62 26.67 -16.20
N LYS A 201 -2.08 27.27 -15.10
CA LYS A 201 -2.33 28.72 -15.03
C LYS A 201 -1.04 29.55 -15.16
N GLN A 202 0.09 29.06 -14.66
CA GLN A 202 1.39 29.73 -14.83
C GLN A 202 1.94 29.60 -16.26
N GLN A 203 1.64 28.51 -16.97
CA GLN A 203 2.03 28.33 -18.37
C GLN A 203 1.16 29.13 -19.35
N ARG A 204 -0.12 29.37 -19.04
CA ARG A 204 -1.01 30.23 -19.86
C ARG A 204 -0.75 31.72 -19.70
N ASN A 205 -0.06 32.12 -18.62
CA ASN A 205 0.26 33.53 -18.32
C ASN A 205 1.72 33.90 -18.69
N LYS A 206 2.44 33.02 -19.40
CA LYS A 206 3.72 33.29 -20.05
C LYS A 206 3.53 33.31 -21.56
#